data_AF-A0AAD6HLB3-F1
#
_entry.id   AF-A0AAD6HLB3-F1
#
_cell.length_a   1.000
_cell.length_b   1.000
_cell.length_c   1.000
_cell.angle_alpha   90.00
_cell.angle_beta   90.00
_cell.angle_gamma   90.00
#
_symmetry.space_group_name_H-M   'P 1'
#
loop_
_entity.id
_entity.type
_entity.pdbx_description
1 polymer ?
#
loop_
_entity_poly.entity_id
_entity_poly.type
_entity_poly.pdbx_seq_one_letter_code
_entity_poly.pdbx_strand_id
1 'polypeptide(L)'
;MAARSKIVQTLVDHIHQQDDWASMFQTAFADCISQAPKYMEKYGIRMLNDYFDYMDSILTWVPSKIATATQLLERVRLFYFLFQQEAVRGLQMEVSPETTHVPLSGMSNWLDSYARSLGEFLGTPAALTPESLATFFACPKHNLHEYIIPAGGWKTFNEFFARRVLPELRPIANPEDPTVIVSPADSAFQDSRPIDDFEGTVTLKGISWQISDLLKDSIFKDDFRGDIFVHSLLFPWDYHRMHSPLDGVVLETRVI
;
A
#
# COMPACT_ATOMS: atom_id res chain seq x y z
N MET A 1 20.92 2.65 22.89
CA MET A 1 20.14 2.41 21.66
C MET A 1 19.31 1.17 21.88
N ALA A 2 18.04 1.17 21.50
CA ALA A 2 17.26 -0.06 21.46
C ALA A 2 17.90 -1.03 20.43
N ALA A 3 17.78 -2.34 20.65
CA ALA A 3 18.23 -3.30 19.65
C ALA A 3 17.37 -3.16 18.39
N ARG A 4 18.01 -3.20 17.21
CA ARG A 4 17.29 -3.15 15.93
C ARG A 4 16.32 -4.32 15.79
N SER A 5 15.22 -4.12 15.06
CA SER A 5 14.34 -5.24 14.72
C SER A 5 15.09 -6.27 13.86
N LYS A 6 14.64 -7.52 13.90
CA LYS A 6 15.25 -8.59 13.11
C LYS A 6 15.23 -8.24 11.61
N ILE A 7 14.13 -7.71 11.08
CA ILE A 7 14.01 -7.41 9.65
C ILE A 7 14.94 -6.26 9.22
N VAL A 8 15.07 -5.19 10.00
CA VAL A 8 16.03 -4.12 9.70
C VAL A 8 17.47 -4.59 9.88
N GLN A 9 17.76 -5.39 10.90
CA GLN A 9 19.09 -5.96 11.09
C GLN A 9 19.49 -6.86 9.92
N THR A 10 18.57 -7.65 9.36
CA THR A 10 18.88 -8.44 8.16
C THR A 10 19.31 -7.57 6.98
N LEU A 11 18.69 -6.41 6.74
CA LEU A 11 19.13 -5.48 5.70
C LEU A 11 20.55 -4.98 5.98
N VAL A 12 20.81 -4.52 7.20
CA VAL A 12 22.13 -4.02 7.60
C VAL A 12 23.21 -5.09 7.41
N ASP A 13 22.92 -6.33 7.78
CA ASP A 13 23.84 -7.45 7.61
C ASP A 13 24.09 -7.74 6.12
N HIS A 14 23.04 -7.71 5.28
CA HIS A 14 23.19 -7.90 3.82
C HIS A 14 24.03 -6.78 3.18
N ILE A 15 23.82 -5.52 3.60
CA ILE A 15 24.62 -4.37 3.12
C ILE A 15 26.10 -4.54 3.43
N HIS A 16 26.45 -5.11 4.59
CA HIS A 16 27.85 -5.34 4.96
C HIS A 16 28.46 -6.60 4.34
N GLN A 17 27.64 -7.57 3.91
CA GLN A 17 28.11 -8.82 3.31
C GLN A 17 28.34 -8.73 1.81
N GLN A 18 27.68 -7.79 1.13
CA GLN A 18 27.81 -7.61 -0.31
C GLN A 18 28.89 -6.56 -0.62
N ASP A 19 29.75 -6.88 -1.57
CA ASP A 19 30.73 -5.93 -2.09
C ASP A 19 30.00 -4.69 -2.65
N ASP A 20 30.58 -3.52 -2.44
CA ASP A 20 30.08 -2.20 -2.86
C ASP A 20 28.74 -1.72 -2.27
N TRP A 21 27.91 -2.56 -1.65
CA TRP A 21 26.60 -2.12 -1.12
C TRP A 21 26.75 -1.06 -0.03
N ALA A 22 27.74 -1.19 0.85
CA ALA A 22 28.00 -0.19 1.88
C ALA A 22 28.26 1.21 1.28
N SER A 23 29.00 1.31 0.18
CA SER A 23 29.28 2.59 -0.48
C SER A 23 28.05 3.11 -1.24
N MET A 24 27.30 2.22 -1.91
CA MET A 24 26.05 2.55 -2.60
C MET A 24 25.01 3.15 -1.64
N PHE A 25 24.80 2.53 -0.48
CA PHE A 25 23.86 3.02 0.52
C PHE A 25 24.29 4.33 1.18
N GLN A 26 25.59 4.56 1.35
CA GLN A 26 26.10 5.86 1.82
C GLN A 26 25.88 6.97 0.79
N THR A 27 26.12 6.68 -0.49
CA THR A 27 25.83 7.62 -1.59
C THR A 27 24.33 7.93 -1.66
N ALA A 28 23.48 6.90 -1.66
CA ALA A 28 22.02 7.06 -1.63
C ALA A 28 21.56 7.89 -0.42
N PHE A 29 22.16 7.68 0.76
CA PHE A 29 21.86 8.48 1.95
C PHE A 29 22.29 9.94 1.81
N ALA A 30 23.46 10.21 1.24
CA ALA A 30 23.90 11.58 0.97
C ALA A 30 22.94 12.31 0.01
N ASP A 31 22.47 11.62 -1.03
CA ASP A 31 21.47 12.13 -1.96
C ASP A 31 20.14 12.41 -1.26
N CYS A 32 19.73 11.53 -0.35
CA CYS A 32 18.55 11.72 0.49
C CYS A 32 18.61 13.03 1.30
N ILE A 33 19.75 13.28 1.97
CA ILE A 33 19.98 14.52 2.74
C ILE A 33 19.94 15.75 1.82
N SER A 34 20.55 15.67 0.64
CA SER A 34 20.61 16.78 -0.32
C SER A 34 19.24 17.12 -0.90
N GLN A 35 18.47 16.11 -1.31
CA GLN A 35 17.20 16.29 -2.02
C GLN A 35 16.01 16.57 -1.09
N ALA A 36 16.02 16.05 0.14
CA ALA A 36 14.89 16.14 1.06
C ALA A 36 15.28 16.58 2.50
N PRO A 37 16.13 17.61 2.70
CA PRO A 37 16.72 17.94 3.99
C PRO A 37 15.66 18.24 5.07
N LYS A 38 14.56 18.90 4.69
CA LYS A 38 13.45 19.23 5.61
C LYS A 38 12.79 18.00 6.21
N TYR A 39 12.64 16.91 5.44
CA TYR A 39 12.03 15.68 5.93
C TYR A 39 13.02 14.89 6.79
N MET A 40 14.29 14.86 6.40
CA MET A 40 15.36 14.24 7.18
C MET A 40 15.47 14.90 8.56
N GLU A 41 15.51 16.23 8.61
CA GLU A 41 15.54 17.01 9.84
C GLU A 41 14.29 16.77 10.70
N LYS A 42 13.09 16.79 10.10
CA LYS A 42 11.82 16.56 10.79
C LYS A 42 11.78 15.23 11.54
N TYR A 43 12.41 14.19 11.00
CA TYR A 43 12.47 12.86 11.61
C TYR A 43 13.80 12.58 12.33
N GLY A 44 14.67 13.58 12.46
CA GLY A 44 15.94 13.45 13.19
C GLY A 44 16.98 12.56 12.50
N ILE A 45 16.85 12.35 11.19
CA ILE A 45 17.73 11.50 10.39
C ILE A 45 18.95 12.32 9.96
N ARG A 46 20.13 12.04 10.52
CA ARG A 46 21.38 12.78 10.25
C ARG A 46 22.49 11.91 9.66
N MET A 47 22.47 10.61 9.92
CA MET A 47 23.36 9.62 9.32
C MET A 47 22.58 8.37 8.86
N LEU A 48 23.19 7.54 8.02
CA LEU A 48 22.55 6.33 7.49
C LEU A 48 22.01 5.41 8.61
N ASN A 49 22.70 5.34 9.75
CA ASN A 49 22.20 4.58 10.89
C ASN A 49 20.88 5.14 11.46
N ASP A 50 20.71 6.46 11.52
CA ASP A 50 19.45 7.07 11.95
C ASP A 50 18.31 6.73 10.98
N TYR A 51 18.63 6.49 9.71
CA TYR A 51 17.65 6.04 8.72
C TYR A 51 17.18 4.62 9.04
N PHE A 52 18.09 3.72 9.41
CA PHE A 52 17.71 2.37 9.86
C PHE A 52 16.89 2.42 11.16
N ASP A 53 17.25 3.29 12.10
CA ASP A 53 16.45 3.52 13.31
C ASP A 53 15.07 4.09 12.96
N TYR A 54 14.98 4.94 11.93
CA TYR A 54 13.70 5.42 11.40
C TYR A 54 12.86 4.30 10.78
N MET A 55 13.46 3.38 10.03
CA MET A 55 12.76 2.18 9.54
C MET A 55 12.20 1.38 10.72
N ASP A 56 13.01 1.08 11.73
CA ASP A 56 12.54 0.39 12.94
C ASP A 56 11.36 1.11 13.61
N SER A 57 11.38 2.45 13.64
CA SER A 57 10.29 3.24 14.19
C SER A 57 8.96 3.07 13.43
N ILE A 58 9.01 2.77 12.12
CA ILE A 58 7.82 2.57 11.30
C ILE A 58 7.16 1.22 11.60
N LEU A 59 7.93 0.16 11.86
CA LEU A 59 7.41 -1.20 12.09
C LEU A 59 6.39 -1.28 13.23
N THR A 60 6.51 -0.40 14.22
CA THR A 60 5.59 -0.31 15.37
C THR A 60 4.78 0.98 15.39
N TRP A 61 4.84 1.76 14.31
CA TRP A 61 4.10 3.00 14.21
C TRP A 61 2.63 2.72 13.84
N VAL A 62 1.73 3.31 14.63
CA VAL A 62 0.30 3.31 14.34
C VAL A 62 -0.08 4.69 13.79
N PRO A 63 -0.79 4.77 12.66
CA PRO A 63 -1.40 6.02 12.22
C PRO A 63 -2.23 6.63 13.36
N SER A 64 -1.91 7.85 13.79
CA SER A 64 -2.62 8.52 14.88
C SER A 64 -2.35 10.02 14.87
N LYS A 65 -3.18 10.77 15.61
CA LYS A 65 -3.08 12.24 15.84
C LYS A 65 -2.95 13.02 14.53
N ILE A 66 -4.09 13.37 13.93
CA ILE A 66 -4.12 14.22 12.72
C ILE A 66 -3.42 13.51 11.56
N ALA A 67 -3.74 12.23 11.36
CA ALA A 67 -3.43 11.54 10.12
C ALA A 67 -4.35 12.08 9.01
N THR A 68 -4.18 13.34 8.63
CA THR A 68 -4.38 13.69 7.23
C THR A 68 -3.53 12.68 6.45
N ALA A 69 -4.08 12.08 5.39
CA ALA A 69 -3.36 11.14 4.52
C ALA A 69 -1.91 11.59 4.24
N THR A 70 -1.66 12.89 4.24
CA THR A 70 -0.34 13.52 4.25
C THR A 70 0.68 12.87 5.20
N GLN A 71 0.41 12.65 6.49
CA GLN A 71 1.45 12.12 7.41
C GLN A 71 1.76 10.64 7.14
N LEU A 72 0.74 9.83 6.86
CA LEU A 72 0.92 8.44 6.46
C LEU A 72 1.74 8.37 5.16
N LEU A 73 1.29 9.10 4.13
CA LEU A 73 1.97 9.18 2.84
C LEU A 73 3.38 9.73 2.99
N GLU A 74 3.62 10.70 3.86
CA GLU A 74 4.95 11.26 4.12
C GLU A 74 5.88 10.20 4.72
N ARG A 75 5.45 9.46 5.74
CA ARG A 75 6.27 8.40 6.34
C ARG A 75 6.57 7.27 5.37
N VAL A 76 5.57 6.83 4.62
CA VAL A 76 5.73 5.79 3.60
C VAL A 76 6.66 6.27 2.48
N ARG A 77 6.48 7.50 1.99
CA ARG A 77 7.37 8.09 0.98
C ARG A 77 8.79 8.21 1.49
N LEU A 78 8.98 8.70 2.71
CA LEU A 78 10.30 8.80 3.31
C LEU A 78 10.91 7.42 3.46
N PHE A 79 10.21 6.41 3.95
CA PHE A 79 10.71 5.02 3.96
C PHE A 79 11.28 4.58 2.61
N TYR A 80 10.50 4.71 1.53
CA TYR A 80 10.91 4.29 0.20
C TYR A 80 11.94 5.23 -0.45
N PHE A 81 12.13 6.46 0.06
CA PHE A 81 12.94 7.49 -0.60
C PHE A 81 14.40 7.06 -0.79
N LEU A 82 15.01 6.42 0.21
CA LEU A 82 16.35 5.85 0.12
C LEU A 82 16.46 4.82 -1.00
N PHE A 83 15.50 3.90 -1.08
CA PHE A 83 15.48 2.83 -2.08
C PHE A 83 15.23 3.37 -3.50
N GLN A 84 14.68 4.58 -3.64
CA GLN A 84 14.47 5.21 -4.95
C GLN A 84 15.67 6.04 -5.44
N GLN A 85 16.75 6.16 -4.65
CA GLN A 85 17.96 6.86 -5.08
C GLN A 85 18.73 6.04 -6.11
N GLU A 86 19.33 6.73 -7.08
CA GLU A 86 20.01 6.13 -8.24
C GLU A 86 21.01 5.03 -7.84
N ALA A 87 21.81 5.29 -6.81
CA ALA A 87 22.85 4.38 -6.33
C ALA A 87 22.32 3.02 -5.85
N VAL A 88 21.07 2.92 -5.40
CA VAL A 88 20.49 1.65 -4.87
C VAL A 88 19.21 1.21 -5.58
N ARG A 89 18.63 2.06 -6.45
CA ARG A 89 17.39 1.76 -7.17
C ARG A 89 17.49 0.47 -7.97
N GLY A 90 18.62 0.23 -8.62
CA GLY A 90 18.88 -0.98 -9.42
C GLY A 90 19.01 -2.28 -8.61
N LEU A 91 19.03 -2.21 -7.27
CA LEU A 91 19.00 -3.41 -6.42
C LEU A 91 17.59 -4.02 -6.31
N GLN A 92 16.57 -3.26 -6.69
CA GLN A 92 15.19 -3.72 -6.76
C GLN A 92 14.89 -4.27 -8.16
N MET A 93 13.99 -5.24 -8.20
CA MET A 93 13.32 -5.62 -9.44
C MET A 93 12.49 -4.45 -9.96
N GLU A 94 12.65 -4.14 -11.24
CA GLU A 94 11.85 -3.12 -11.93
C GLU A 94 10.38 -3.55 -11.97
N VAL A 95 9.47 -2.59 -11.79
CA VAL A 95 8.03 -2.84 -11.95
C VAL A 95 7.69 -2.65 -13.41
N SER A 96 7.67 -3.76 -14.16
CA SER A 96 7.36 -3.77 -15.59
C SER A 96 6.61 -5.05 -15.96
N PRO A 97 5.98 -5.12 -17.14
CA PRO A 97 5.31 -6.34 -17.61
C PRO A 97 6.21 -7.57 -17.60
N GLU A 98 7.49 -7.41 -17.95
CA GLU A 98 8.46 -8.50 -18.06
C GLU A 98 8.82 -9.14 -16.71
N THR A 99 8.59 -8.44 -15.60
CA THR A 99 8.93 -8.92 -14.26
C THR A 99 7.73 -9.50 -13.50
N THR A 100 6.51 -9.38 -14.03
CA THR A 100 5.26 -9.83 -13.37
C THR A 100 5.24 -11.33 -13.05
N HIS A 101 5.89 -12.14 -13.88
CA HIS A 101 5.94 -13.60 -13.73
C HIS A 101 7.15 -14.08 -12.93
N VAL A 102 8.03 -13.17 -12.52
CA VAL A 102 9.28 -13.49 -11.83
C VAL A 102 9.08 -13.34 -10.32
N PRO A 103 9.34 -14.37 -9.50
CA PRO A 103 9.26 -14.25 -8.05
C PRO A 103 10.16 -13.14 -7.52
N LEU A 104 9.68 -12.40 -6.52
CA LEU A 104 10.49 -11.38 -5.85
C LEU A 104 11.78 -11.98 -5.30
N SER A 105 12.89 -11.28 -5.50
CA SER A 105 14.20 -11.67 -4.99
C SER A 105 14.96 -10.47 -4.44
N GLY A 106 16.06 -10.73 -3.72
CA GLY A 106 16.97 -9.70 -3.25
C GLY A 106 16.29 -8.59 -2.45
N MET A 107 16.54 -7.33 -2.84
CA MET A 107 15.98 -6.16 -2.18
C MET A 107 14.46 -6.11 -2.25
N SER A 108 13.85 -6.49 -3.37
CA SER A 108 12.39 -6.47 -3.51
C SER A 108 11.70 -7.46 -2.56
N ASN A 109 12.28 -8.65 -2.37
CA ASN A 109 11.76 -9.62 -1.41
C ASN A 109 11.91 -9.14 0.05
N TRP A 110 13.01 -8.43 0.35
CA TRP A 110 13.18 -7.82 1.68
C TRP A 110 12.16 -6.70 1.92
N LEU A 111 11.91 -5.84 0.93
CA LEU A 111 10.90 -4.77 1.01
C LEU A 111 9.49 -5.33 1.21
N ASP A 112 9.13 -6.42 0.51
CA ASP A 112 7.87 -7.14 0.74
C ASP A 112 7.78 -7.71 2.16
N SER A 113 8.85 -8.38 2.61
CA SER A 113 8.92 -8.94 3.97
C SER A 113 8.78 -7.86 5.05
N TYR A 114 9.42 -6.70 4.85
CA TYR A 114 9.31 -5.55 5.73
C TYR A 114 7.86 -5.02 5.80
N ALA A 115 7.21 -4.87 4.65
CA ALA A 115 5.82 -4.42 4.59
C ALA A 115 4.86 -5.40 5.30
N ARG A 116 5.11 -6.72 5.18
CA ARG A 116 4.36 -7.76 5.91
C ARG A 116 4.56 -7.64 7.42
N SER A 117 5.79 -7.42 7.90
CA SER A 117 6.06 -7.23 9.34
C SER A 117 5.32 -6.03 9.92
N LEU A 118 5.19 -4.93 9.18
CA LEU A 118 4.33 -3.81 9.57
C LEU A 118 2.86 -4.25 9.69
N GLY A 119 2.35 -4.97 8.68
CA GLY A 119 0.97 -5.49 8.69
C GLY A 119 0.68 -6.46 9.84
N GLU A 120 1.65 -7.29 10.20
CA GLU A 120 1.58 -8.20 11.37
C GLU A 120 1.45 -7.41 12.67
N PHE A 121 2.28 -6.37 12.87
CA PHE A 121 2.18 -5.50 14.04
C PHE A 121 0.80 -4.83 14.12
N LEU A 122 0.27 -4.30 13.00
CA LEU A 122 -1.06 -3.69 12.93
C LEU A 122 -2.20 -4.67 13.24
N GLY A 123 -1.93 -5.97 13.14
CA GLY A 123 -2.81 -7.06 13.57
C GLY A 123 -2.74 -7.40 15.06
N THR A 124 -1.93 -6.69 15.86
CA THR A 124 -1.81 -6.92 17.31
C THR A 124 -2.64 -5.92 18.12
N PRO A 125 -3.03 -6.25 19.37
CA PRO A 125 -3.70 -5.29 20.26
C PRO A 125 -2.86 -4.05 20.61
N ALA A 126 -1.53 -4.16 20.54
CA ALA A 126 -0.64 -3.02 20.78
C ALA A 126 -0.79 -1.92 19.72
N ALA A 127 -1.30 -2.26 18.53
CA ALA A 127 -1.45 -1.33 17.42
C ALA A 127 -2.74 -0.49 17.49
N LEU A 128 -3.61 -0.67 18.47
CA LEU A 128 -4.79 0.18 18.64
C LEU A 128 -5.01 0.52 20.12
N THR A 129 -4.49 1.67 20.54
CA THR A 129 -4.71 2.17 21.89
C THR A 129 -5.95 3.07 21.94
N PRO A 130 -6.55 3.30 23.12
CA PRO A 130 -7.63 4.27 23.26
C PRO A 130 -7.26 5.67 22.75
N GLU A 131 -6.00 6.09 22.95
CA GLU A 131 -5.49 7.38 22.49
C GLU A 131 -5.37 7.43 20.97
N SER A 132 -4.85 6.38 20.32
CA SER A 132 -4.79 6.35 18.86
C SER A 132 -6.19 6.29 18.25
N LEU A 133 -7.09 5.47 18.81
CA LEU A 133 -8.48 5.40 18.38
C LEU A 133 -9.22 6.74 18.50
N ALA A 134 -9.04 7.45 19.62
CA ALA A 134 -9.65 8.76 19.84
C ALA A 134 -9.26 9.78 18.76
N THR A 135 -8.07 9.65 18.15
CA THR A 135 -7.63 10.56 17.10
C THR A 135 -8.35 10.36 15.78
N PHE A 136 -8.83 9.14 15.51
CA PHE A 136 -9.70 8.87 14.35
C PHE A 136 -11.09 9.45 14.56
N PHE A 137 -11.63 9.37 15.78
CA PHE A 137 -12.90 10.03 16.13
C PHE A 137 -12.81 11.55 16.04
N ALA A 138 -11.65 12.13 16.39
CA ALA A 138 -11.43 13.57 16.29
C ALA A 138 -11.24 14.09 14.85
N CYS A 139 -11.04 13.20 13.87
CA CYS A 139 -10.81 13.57 12.48
C CYS A 139 -12.09 13.38 11.65
N PRO A 140 -12.76 14.47 11.22
CA PRO A 140 -14.05 14.38 10.54
C PRO A 140 -14.01 13.55 9.24
N LYS A 141 -12.86 13.52 8.55
CA LYS A 141 -12.70 12.77 7.29
C LYS A 141 -12.96 11.26 7.42
N HIS A 142 -12.77 10.71 8.62
CA HIS A 142 -13.03 9.28 8.84
C HIS A 142 -14.53 8.96 8.99
N ASN A 143 -15.40 9.96 9.17
CA ASN A 143 -16.85 9.80 9.33
C ASN A 143 -17.22 8.63 10.25
N LEU A 144 -16.61 8.53 11.44
CA LEU A 144 -16.73 7.31 12.27
C LEU A 144 -18.16 6.98 12.74
N HIS A 145 -19.08 7.94 12.67
CA HIS A 145 -20.50 7.72 12.93
C HIS A 145 -21.18 6.82 11.89
N GLU A 146 -20.59 6.61 10.71
CA GLU A 146 -21.14 5.76 9.65
C GLU A 146 -20.88 4.26 9.86
N TYR A 147 -20.06 3.89 10.85
CA TYR A 147 -19.54 2.53 10.99
C TYR A 147 -20.07 1.83 12.23
N ILE A 148 -20.24 0.52 12.09
CA ILE A 148 -20.64 -0.38 13.17
C ILE A 148 -19.45 -0.59 14.10
N ILE A 149 -19.64 -0.22 15.37
CA ILE A 149 -18.69 -0.51 16.45
C ILE A 149 -19.03 -1.91 17.01
N PRO A 150 -18.12 -2.90 16.94
CA PRO A 150 -18.36 -4.23 17.49
C PRO A 150 -18.62 -4.19 19.00
N ALA A 151 -19.28 -5.24 19.53
CA ALA A 151 -19.41 -5.41 20.97
C ALA A 151 -18.01 -5.51 21.61
N GLY A 152 -17.68 -4.56 22.50
CA GLY A 152 -16.35 -4.44 23.09
C GLY A 152 -15.33 -3.66 22.25
N GLY A 153 -15.75 -3.04 21.14
CA GLY A 153 -14.90 -2.24 20.26
C GLY A 153 -13.94 -3.06 19.39
N TRP A 154 -13.24 -2.38 18.49
CA TRP A 154 -12.15 -2.96 17.68
C TRP A 154 -10.96 -3.31 18.57
N LYS A 155 -10.33 -4.47 18.31
CA LYS A 155 -9.23 -5.01 19.12
C LYS A 155 -7.86 -4.71 18.54
N THR A 156 -7.77 -4.46 17.24
CA THR A 156 -6.52 -4.24 16.52
C THR A 156 -6.72 -3.13 15.48
N PHE A 157 -5.63 -2.55 14.98
CA PHE A 157 -5.72 -1.55 13.92
C PHE A 157 -6.32 -2.17 12.64
N ASN A 158 -5.94 -3.40 12.30
CA ASN A 158 -6.48 -4.10 11.12
C ASN A 158 -8.00 -4.31 11.23
N GLU A 159 -8.54 -4.63 12.41
CA GLU A 159 -10.01 -4.71 12.61
C GLU A 159 -10.70 -3.36 12.42
N PHE A 160 -10.11 -2.27 12.92
CA PHE A 160 -10.61 -0.91 12.73
C PHE A 160 -10.52 -0.45 11.26
N PHE A 161 -9.40 -0.75 10.59
CA PHE A 161 -9.19 -0.42 9.19
C PHE A 161 -10.21 -1.13 8.30
N ALA A 162 -10.48 -2.40 8.60
CA ALA A 162 -11.53 -3.20 7.97
C ALA A 162 -12.90 -3.12 8.69
N ARG A 163 -13.22 -1.98 9.34
CA ARG A 163 -14.53 -1.73 9.97
C ARG A 163 -15.70 -1.97 9.02
N ARG A 164 -16.90 -2.22 9.54
CA ARG A 164 -18.14 -2.40 8.74
C ARG A 164 -18.93 -1.10 8.72
N VAL A 165 -19.52 -0.76 7.58
CA VAL A 165 -20.42 0.40 7.44
C VAL A 165 -21.86 0.03 7.83
N LEU A 166 -22.63 1.02 8.28
CA LEU A 166 -24.08 0.92 8.44
C LEU A 166 -24.75 0.76 7.06
N PRO A 167 -25.49 -0.35 6.78
CA PRO A 167 -26.03 -0.61 5.45
C PRO A 167 -26.94 0.49 4.91
N GLU A 168 -27.70 1.15 5.78
CA GLU A 168 -28.60 2.25 5.42
C GLU A 168 -27.89 3.49 4.89
N LEU A 169 -26.58 3.62 5.12
CA LEU A 169 -25.75 4.73 4.63
C LEU A 169 -25.08 4.44 3.28
N ARG A 170 -25.24 3.23 2.74
CA ARG A 170 -24.77 2.83 1.41
C ARG A 170 -25.88 2.07 0.66
N PRO A 171 -27.03 2.71 0.38
CA PRO A 171 -28.09 2.06 -0.36
C PRO A 171 -27.62 1.71 -1.78
N ILE A 172 -27.94 0.51 -2.24
CA ILE A 172 -27.65 0.06 -3.60
C ILE A 172 -28.64 0.75 -4.54
N ALA A 173 -28.13 1.40 -5.59
CA ALA A 173 -28.96 2.04 -6.60
C ALA A 173 -29.60 0.97 -7.50
N ASN A 174 -30.92 1.09 -7.72
CA ASN A 174 -31.71 0.25 -8.64
C ASN A 174 -31.42 -1.26 -8.53
N PRO A 175 -31.62 -1.89 -7.36
CA PRO A 175 -31.23 -3.29 -7.14
C PRO A 175 -31.92 -4.30 -8.06
N GLU A 176 -33.07 -3.95 -8.64
CA GLU A 176 -33.84 -4.80 -9.56
C GLU A 176 -33.49 -4.56 -11.04
N ASP A 177 -32.63 -3.59 -11.35
CA ASP A 177 -32.23 -3.27 -12.74
C ASP A 177 -30.82 -3.82 -13.02
N PRO A 178 -30.70 -4.93 -13.76
CA PRO A 178 -29.40 -5.55 -14.05
C PRO A 178 -28.55 -4.73 -15.03
N THR A 179 -29.07 -3.63 -15.60
CA THR A 179 -28.32 -2.75 -16.49
C THR A 179 -27.52 -1.67 -15.74
N VAL A 180 -27.74 -1.55 -14.43
CA VAL A 180 -27.08 -0.56 -13.57
C VAL A 180 -25.85 -1.18 -12.89
N ILE A 181 -24.68 -0.61 -13.16
CA ILE A 181 -23.43 -0.94 -12.46
C ILE A 181 -23.25 0.06 -11.31
N VAL A 182 -23.04 -0.44 -10.09
CA VAL A 182 -22.81 0.40 -8.91
C VAL A 182 -21.32 0.48 -8.55
N SER A 183 -20.93 1.48 -7.76
CA SER A 183 -19.55 1.58 -7.29
C SER A 183 -19.19 0.40 -6.37
N PRO A 184 -18.04 -0.28 -6.57
CA PRO A 184 -17.64 -1.41 -5.73
C PRO A 184 -17.07 -0.98 -4.36
N ALA A 185 -16.68 0.28 -4.20
CA ALA A 185 -16.06 0.78 -2.97
C ALA A 185 -16.24 2.30 -2.80
N ASP A 186 -16.13 2.75 -1.55
CA ASP A 186 -15.90 4.17 -1.26
C ASP A 186 -14.50 4.52 -1.76
N SER A 187 -14.43 5.30 -2.83
CA SER A 187 -13.19 5.61 -3.52
C SER A 187 -13.32 6.87 -4.36
N ALA A 188 -12.19 7.41 -4.82
CA ALA A 188 -12.16 8.45 -5.82
C ALA A 188 -11.80 7.87 -7.19
N PHE A 189 -12.69 8.06 -8.18
CA PHE A 189 -12.39 7.80 -9.58
C PHE A 189 -11.11 8.53 -9.99
N GLN A 190 -10.20 7.81 -10.64
CA GLN A 190 -8.94 8.35 -11.13
C GLN A 190 -8.96 8.51 -12.63
N ASP A 191 -9.28 7.43 -13.35
CA ASP A 191 -9.24 7.40 -14.81
C ASP A 191 -9.97 6.15 -15.33
N SER A 192 -10.31 6.17 -16.62
CA SER A 192 -10.82 5.02 -17.36
C SER A 192 -10.10 4.92 -18.69
N ARG A 193 -9.67 3.71 -19.08
CA ARG A 193 -8.87 3.51 -20.28
C ARG A 193 -9.39 2.34 -21.10
N PRO A 194 -9.43 2.46 -22.44
CA PRO A 194 -9.76 1.33 -23.28
C PRO A 194 -8.68 0.26 -23.14
N ILE A 195 -9.13 -0.99 -23.19
CA ILE A 195 -8.27 -2.15 -23.40
C ILE A 195 -8.20 -2.37 -24.90
N ASP A 196 -6.99 -2.46 -25.44
CA ASP A 196 -6.79 -2.71 -26.87
C ASP A 196 -7.40 -4.05 -27.28
N ASP A 197 -8.18 -4.05 -28.37
CA ASP A 197 -8.91 -5.22 -28.86
C ASP A 197 -7.97 -6.30 -29.43
N PHE A 198 -6.92 -5.87 -30.12
CA PHE A 198 -6.00 -6.78 -30.82
C PHE A 198 -4.89 -7.29 -29.88
N GLU A 199 -4.24 -6.38 -29.18
CA GLU A 199 -3.09 -6.66 -28.30
C GLU A 199 -3.53 -7.09 -26.90
N GLY A 200 -4.76 -6.76 -26.47
CA GLY A 200 -5.22 -7.01 -25.10
C GLY A 200 -4.41 -6.23 -24.07
N THR A 201 -4.10 -4.96 -24.37
CA THR A 201 -3.27 -4.10 -23.52
C THR A 201 -4.03 -2.95 -22.90
N VAL A 202 -3.61 -2.53 -21.71
CA VAL A 202 -4.03 -1.28 -21.09
C VAL A 202 -2.80 -0.49 -20.64
N THR A 203 -2.70 0.76 -21.06
CA THR A 203 -1.64 1.65 -20.58
C THR A 203 -2.04 2.20 -19.23
N LEU A 204 -1.26 1.99 -18.17
CA LEU A 204 -1.47 2.51 -16.83
C LEU A 204 -0.20 3.21 -16.34
N LYS A 205 -0.33 4.45 -15.86
CA LYS A 205 0.80 5.26 -15.32
C LYS A 205 2.02 5.33 -16.26
N GLY A 206 1.81 5.31 -17.57
CA GLY A 206 2.87 5.38 -18.59
C GLY A 206 3.48 4.03 -18.99
N ILE A 207 2.99 2.92 -18.43
CA ILE A 207 3.44 1.56 -18.73
C ILE A 207 2.30 0.81 -19.42
N SER A 208 2.57 0.12 -20.53
CA SER A 208 1.59 -0.74 -21.20
C SER A 208 1.59 -2.12 -20.56
N TRP A 209 0.44 -2.59 -20.10
CA TRP A 209 0.29 -3.89 -19.44
C TRP A 209 -0.57 -4.81 -20.30
N GLN A 210 -0.13 -6.06 -20.52
CA GLN A 210 -1.03 -7.07 -21.06
C GLN A 210 -2.06 -7.45 -19.99
N ILE A 211 -3.32 -7.63 -20.38
CA ILE A 211 -4.35 -8.19 -19.49
C ILE A 211 -3.96 -9.60 -19.04
N SER A 212 -3.26 -10.36 -19.89
CA SER A 212 -2.70 -11.67 -19.54
C SER A 212 -1.79 -11.61 -18.32
N ASP A 213 -0.91 -10.61 -18.24
CA ASP A 213 0.03 -10.45 -17.14
C ASP A 213 -0.71 -10.05 -15.85
N LEU A 214 -1.64 -9.09 -15.95
CA LEU A 214 -2.45 -8.64 -14.81
C LEU A 214 -3.31 -9.75 -14.21
N LEU A 215 -3.73 -10.73 -15.02
CA LEU A 215 -4.56 -11.87 -14.61
C LEU A 215 -3.77 -13.19 -14.49
N LYS A 216 -2.43 -13.14 -14.58
CA LYS A 216 -1.53 -14.30 -14.50
C LYS A 216 -1.94 -15.43 -15.45
N ASP A 217 -2.16 -15.10 -16.72
CA ASP A 217 -2.64 -16.00 -17.77
C ASP A 217 -3.94 -16.72 -17.41
N SER A 218 -4.91 -15.98 -16.88
CA SER A 218 -6.27 -16.49 -16.73
C SER A 218 -6.87 -16.95 -18.07
N ILE A 219 -7.73 -17.96 -18.03
CA ILE A 219 -8.49 -18.39 -19.20
C ILE A 219 -9.45 -17.28 -19.68
N PHE A 220 -9.83 -16.35 -18.79
CA PHE A 220 -10.73 -15.23 -19.07
C PHE A 220 -10.02 -13.96 -19.56
N LYS A 221 -8.69 -13.97 -19.71
CA LYS A 221 -7.92 -12.77 -20.09
C LYS A 221 -8.39 -12.11 -21.38
N ASP A 222 -8.88 -12.91 -22.32
CA ASP A 222 -9.30 -12.45 -23.64
C ASP A 222 -10.74 -11.90 -23.64
N ASP A 223 -11.52 -12.13 -22.58
CA ASP A 223 -12.89 -11.62 -22.45
C ASP A 223 -12.94 -10.10 -22.23
N PHE A 224 -11.81 -9.49 -21.82
CA PHE A 224 -11.69 -8.06 -21.56
C PHE A 224 -11.15 -7.26 -22.75
N ARG A 225 -10.92 -7.89 -23.91
CA ARG A 225 -10.46 -7.20 -25.12
C ARG A 225 -11.52 -6.23 -25.62
N GLY A 226 -11.14 -5.00 -25.94
CA GLY A 226 -12.06 -3.96 -26.38
C GLY A 226 -12.91 -3.32 -25.27
N ASP A 227 -12.80 -3.79 -24.03
CA ASP A 227 -13.51 -3.26 -22.87
C ASP A 227 -12.83 -2.00 -22.28
N ILE A 228 -13.39 -1.51 -21.17
CA ILE A 228 -12.89 -0.33 -20.45
C ILE A 228 -12.36 -0.75 -19.07
N PHE A 229 -11.09 -0.49 -18.83
CA PHE A 229 -10.50 -0.54 -17.50
C PHE A 229 -10.86 0.72 -16.70
N VAL A 230 -11.31 0.54 -15.46
CA VAL A 230 -11.63 1.65 -14.55
C VAL A 230 -10.71 1.62 -13.35
N HIS A 231 -10.03 2.74 -13.10
CA HIS A 231 -9.15 2.93 -11.95
C HIS A 231 -9.80 3.84 -10.90
N SER A 232 -9.94 3.34 -9.68
CA SER A 232 -10.37 4.11 -8.52
C SER A 232 -9.41 3.92 -7.35
N LEU A 233 -9.20 4.98 -6.56
CA LEU A 233 -8.26 5.00 -5.44
C LEU A 233 -9.00 5.16 -4.11
N LEU A 234 -8.67 4.31 -3.14
CA LEU A 234 -9.12 4.44 -1.76
C LEU A 234 -8.09 5.24 -0.96
N PHE A 235 -8.53 6.32 -0.33
CA PHE A 235 -7.76 7.06 0.64
C PHE A 235 -7.75 6.36 2.01
N PRO A 236 -6.77 6.66 2.88
CA PRO A 236 -6.67 6.04 4.21
C PRO A 236 -7.86 6.24 5.16
N TRP A 237 -8.76 7.17 4.85
CA TRP A 237 -9.97 7.44 5.63
C TRP A 237 -11.22 6.78 5.06
N ASP A 238 -11.14 6.18 3.87
CA ASP A 238 -12.27 5.54 3.21
C ASP A 238 -12.63 4.21 3.90
N TYR A 239 -13.75 3.63 3.47
CA TYR A 239 -14.18 2.31 3.87
C TYR A 239 -13.42 1.25 3.06
N HIS A 240 -12.52 0.51 3.73
CA HIS A 240 -11.65 -0.48 3.07
C HIS A 240 -12.26 -1.88 2.96
N ARG A 241 -13.56 -1.97 2.64
CA ARG A 241 -14.16 -3.22 2.17
C ARG A 241 -14.79 -2.99 0.80
N MET A 242 -14.52 -3.91 -0.12
CA MET A 242 -15.07 -3.88 -1.46
C MET A 242 -16.32 -4.76 -1.54
N HIS A 243 -17.26 -4.36 -2.40
CA HIS A 243 -18.52 -5.04 -2.68
C HIS A 243 -18.61 -5.33 -4.18
N SER A 244 -19.47 -6.28 -4.54
CA SER A 244 -19.70 -6.57 -5.97
C SER A 244 -20.44 -5.39 -6.62
N PRO A 245 -19.96 -4.88 -7.78
CA PRO A 245 -20.63 -3.78 -8.48
C PRO A 245 -21.86 -4.24 -9.30
N LEU A 246 -22.07 -5.56 -9.41
CA LEU A 246 -23.14 -6.21 -10.16
C LEU A 246 -23.44 -7.61 -9.59
N ASP A 247 -24.59 -8.18 -9.94
CA ASP A 247 -24.92 -9.57 -9.61
C ASP A 247 -24.17 -10.56 -10.53
N GLY A 248 -23.75 -11.70 -9.99
CA GLY A 248 -22.96 -12.66 -10.76
C GLY A 248 -22.49 -13.88 -9.97
N VAL A 249 -21.79 -14.78 -10.67
CA VAL A 249 -21.22 -16.00 -10.11
C VAL A 249 -19.70 -15.90 -10.11
N VAL A 250 -19.08 -16.20 -8.97
CA VAL A 250 -17.62 -16.28 -8.87
C VAL A 250 -17.12 -17.50 -9.66
N LEU A 251 -16.48 -17.27 -10.80
CA LEU A 251 -15.91 -18.32 -11.64
C LEU A 251 -14.46 -18.65 -11.27
N GLU A 252 -13.69 -17.66 -10.82
CA GLU A 252 -12.28 -17.82 -10.49
C GLU A 252 -11.84 -16.84 -9.39
N THR A 253 -10.92 -17.29 -8.52
CA THR A 253 -10.21 -16.46 -7.55
C THR A 253 -8.73 -16.83 -7.56
N ARG A 254 -7.84 -15.85 -7.69
CA ARG A 254 -6.39 -16.05 -7.70
C ARG A 254 -5.71 -15.15 -6.69
N VAL A 255 -4.62 -15.64 -6.09
CA VAL A 255 -3.65 -14.82 -5.37
C VAL A 255 -2.44 -14.70 -6.29
N ILE A 256 -2.24 -13.50 -6.83
CA ILE A 256 -1.21 -13.19 -7.84
C ILE A 256 -0.01 -12.56 -7.14
#